data_AF-A0A086LMX7-F1
#
_entry.id   AF-A0A086LMX7-F1
#
_cell.length_a   1.000
_cell.length_b   1.000
_cell.length_c   1.000
_cell.angle_alpha   90.00
_cell.angle_beta   90.00
_cell.angle_gamma   90.00
#
_symmetry.space_group_name_H-M   'P 1'
#
loop_
_entity.id
_entity.type
_entity.pdbx_description
1 polymer ?
#
loop_
_entity_poly.entity_id
_entity_poly.type
_entity_poly.pdbx_seq_one_letter_code
_entity_poly.pdbx_strand_id
1 'polypeptide(L)'
;MPREVFVVQIGQCGNQIGGQFWETLLEEHAAAVAREAEAAKKWSRQNASYVPRFSASMSTFFRNVNARHHACYDLGDGQPLRTLKARAILIDMEEGVLNELRRGSFGSLFDERHLISDVSGAGNNWAHGFCVYGPEHRDRIAESLRRSLEAAESPQGFLILHSLGGGTGSGLGSFVVQMLEEELPDLPRFCCSVVPSPLQADDVVTAPYNNLLSLLHLRRHASCVLPVSNDALVKMYEAGRPPLFRSSFLFFFSLFFALFVFAFSAFLAGISTNDDDWRERRHDFQSGRAETREKEMCIR
;
A
#
# COMPACT_ATOMS: atom_id res chain seq x y z
N MET A 1 -7.92 -16.58 -9.51
CA MET A 1 -8.50 -15.62 -8.56
C MET A 1 -7.50 -14.50 -8.39
N PRO A 2 -7.95 -13.23 -8.37
CA PRO A 2 -7.08 -12.10 -8.09
C PRO A 2 -6.43 -12.27 -6.70
N ARG A 3 -5.25 -11.66 -6.53
CA ARG A 3 -4.47 -11.70 -5.29
C ARG A 3 -4.17 -10.27 -4.87
N GLU A 4 -5.08 -9.64 -4.14
CA GLU A 4 -5.05 -8.20 -3.93
C GLU A 4 -4.16 -7.78 -2.75
N VAL A 5 -3.36 -6.73 -2.95
CA VAL A 5 -2.50 -6.13 -1.92
C VAL A 5 -2.90 -4.66 -1.76
N PHE A 6 -3.03 -4.21 -0.51
CA PHE A 6 -3.34 -2.82 -0.20
C PHE A 6 -2.08 -2.08 0.21
N VAL A 7 -1.81 -0.95 -0.45
CA VAL A 7 -0.66 -0.12 -0.12
C VAL A 7 -1.10 0.99 0.83
N VAL A 8 -0.51 1.04 2.02
CA VAL A 8 -0.79 2.09 3.01
C VAL A 8 0.43 3.01 3.07
N GLN A 9 0.25 4.26 2.68
CA GLN A 9 1.30 5.28 2.59
C GLN A 9 1.12 6.26 3.73
N ILE A 10 2.14 6.44 4.56
CA ILE A 10 2.00 7.18 5.81
C ILE A 10 3.11 8.22 5.95
N GLY A 11 2.68 9.47 6.10
CA GLY A 11 3.53 10.65 6.23
C GLY A 11 4.23 11.05 4.93
N GLN A 12 4.85 12.23 4.96
CA GLN A 12 5.51 12.85 3.81
C GLN A 12 6.40 11.88 3.01
N CYS A 13 7.33 11.20 3.69
CA CYS A 13 8.26 10.27 3.04
C CYS A 13 7.54 9.06 2.42
N GLY A 14 6.58 8.47 3.14
CA GLY A 14 5.80 7.33 2.65
C GLY A 14 4.99 7.67 1.40
N ASN A 15 4.35 8.84 1.39
CA ASN A 15 3.57 9.34 0.25
C ASN A 15 4.46 9.69 -0.96
N GLN A 16 5.64 10.27 -0.76
CA GLN A 16 6.58 10.55 -1.85
C GLN A 16 7.12 9.27 -2.51
N ILE A 17 7.57 8.30 -1.70
CA ILE A 17 7.99 6.97 -2.19
C ILE A 17 6.81 6.29 -2.88
N GLY A 18 5.63 6.40 -2.28
CA GLY A 18 4.38 5.91 -2.80
C GLY A 18 4.04 6.44 -4.18
N GLY A 19 4.17 7.76 -4.41
CA GLY A 19 3.94 8.37 -5.71
C GLY A 19 4.83 7.78 -6.79
N GLN A 20 6.12 7.64 -6.51
CA GLN A 20 7.08 7.04 -7.45
C GLN A 20 6.84 5.54 -7.68
N PHE A 21 6.41 4.82 -6.64
CA PHE A 21 5.99 3.42 -6.75
C PHE A 21 4.82 3.28 -7.74
N TRP A 22 3.78 4.11 -7.62
CA TRP A 22 2.62 4.07 -8.50
C TRP A 22 2.95 4.50 -9.93
N GLU A 23 3.76 5.56 -10.10
CA GLU A 23 4.22 6.02 -11.40
C GLU A 23 4.96 4.90 -12.15
N THR A 24 5.91 4.25 -11.47
CA THR A 24 6.71 3.20 -12.11
C THR A 24 5.88 1.94 -12.40
N LEU A 25 4.93 1.56 -11.52
CA LEU A 25 3.99 0.47 -11.81
C LEU A 25 3.14 0.76 -13.06
N LEU A 26 2.65 2.00 -13.20
CA LEU A 26 1.89 2.40 -14.38
C LEU A 26 2.75 2.32 -15.66
N GLU A 27 4.00 2.77 -15.61
CA GLU A 27 4.94 2.67 -16.73
C GLU A 27 5.21 1.21 -17.12
N GLU A 28 5.44 0.32 -16.14
CA GLU A 28 5.69 -1.10 -16.39
C GLU A 28 4.48 -1.78 -17.04
N HIS A 29 3.27 -1.52 -16.52
CA HIS A 29 2.05 -2.07 -17.11
C HIS A 29 1.75 -1.49 -18.49
N ALA A 30 1.99 -0.20 -18.72
CA ALA A 30 1.85 0.42 -20.03
C ALA A 30 2.83 -0.20 -21.05
N ALA A 31 4.08 -0.46 -20.64
CA ALA A 31 5.06 -1.14 -21.47
C ALA A 31 4.66 -2.59 -21.78
N ALA A 32 4.09 -3.31 -20.82
CA ALA A 32 3.56 -4.67 -21.03
C ALA A 32 2.41 -4.67 -22.05
N VAL A 33 1.45 -3.77 -21.89
CA VAL A 33 0.32 -3.61 -22.83
C VAL A 33 0.80 -3.26 -24.24
N ALA A 34 1.80 -2.38 -24.36
CA ALA A 34 2.41 -2.04 -25.65
C ALA A 34 3.05 -3.25 -26.34
N ARG A 35 3.77 -4.11 -25.58
CA ARG A 35 4.37 -5.35 -26.13
C ARG A 35 3.30 -6.32 -26.63
N GLU A 36 2.20 -6.46 -25.89
CA GLU A 36 1.06 -7.29 -26.32
C GLU A 36 0.39 -6.75 -27.58
N ALA A 37 0.20 -5.43 -27.67
CA ALA A 37 -0.36 -4.78 -28.85
C ALA A 37 0.49 -5.03 -30.11
N GLU A 38 1.82 -4.90 -30.00
CA GLU A 38 2.75 -5.18 -31.10
C GLU A 38 2.75 -6.66 -31.51
N ALA A 39 2.70 -7.58 -30.54
CA ALA A 39 2.57 -9.00 -30.81
C ALA A 39 1.25 -9.34 -31.52
N ALA A 40 0.14 -8.71 -31.13
CA ALA A 40 -1.17 -8.88 -31.76
C ALA A 40 -1.19 -8.39 -33.22
N LYS A 41 -0.54 -7.24 -33.52
CA LYS A 41 -0.39 -6.74 -34.89
C LYS A 41 0.36 -7.72 -35.80
N LYS A 42 1.38 -8.39 -35.28
CA LYS A 42 2.17 -9.37 -36.05
C LYS A 42 1.35 -10.60 -36.49
N TRP A 43 0.40 -11.01 -35.66
CA TRP A 43 -0.46 -12.17 -35.94
C TRP A 43 -1.73 -11.83 -36.75
N SER A 44 -2.22 -10.60 -36.66
CA SER A 44 -3.42 -10.18 -37.38
C SER A 44 -3.11 -9.70 -38.81
N ARG A 45 -3.54 -10.46 -39.83
CA ARG A 45 -3.49 -10.04 -41.25
C ARG A 45 -4.47 -8.90 -41.60
N GLN A 46 -5.37 -8.56 -40.69
CA GLN A 46 -6.37 -7.50 -40.86
C GLN A 46 -6.20 -6.44 -39.78
N ASN A 47 -6.58 -5.20 -40.11
CA ASN A 47 -6.44 -3.97 -39.32
C ASN A 47 -7.37 -3.95 -38.08
N ALA A 48 -7.36 -5.02 -37.27
CA ALA A 48 -8.16 -5.13 -36.06
C ALA A 48 -7.59 -4.19 -34.98
N SER A 49 -8.43 -3.30 -34.44
CA SER A 49 -8.07 -2.43 -33.33
C SER A 49 -7.80 -3.28 -32.08
N TYR A 50 -6.55 -3.30 -31.61
CA TYR A 50 -6.18 -3.96 -30.36
C TYR A 50 -6.83 -3.23 -29.19
N VAL A 51 -7.58 -3.95 -28.37
CA VAL A 51 -8.20 -3.42 -27.14
C VAL A 51 -7.42 -3.97 -25.95
N PRO A 52 -6.69 -3.11 -25.19
CA PRO A 52 -6.01 -3.53 -23.97
C PRO A 52 -6.98 -4.15 -22.98
N ARG A 53 -6.57 -5.25 -22.35
CA ARG A 53 -7.36 -5.95 -21.34
C ARG A 53 -6.73 -5.79 -19.97
N PHE A 54 -7.57 -5.76 -18.95
CA PHE A 54 -7.13 -5.79 -17.57
C PHE A 54 -6.60 -7.18 -17.23
N SER A 55 -5.31 -7.26 -16.87
CA SER A 55 -4.65 -8.52 -16.56
C SER A 55 -4.79 -8.90 -15.09
N ALA A 56 -4.63 -10.20 -14.80
CA ALA A 56 -4.55 -10.71 -13.43
C ALA A 56 -3.33 -10.20 -12.65
N SER A 57 -2.28 -9.69 -13.33
CA SER A 57 -1.15 -9.06 -12.64
C SER A 57 -1.47 -7.62 -12.22
N MET A 58 -2.33 -6.92 -12.97
CA MET A 58 -2.80 -5.58 -12.60
C MET A 58 -3.79 -5.62 -11.44
N SER A 59 -4.62 -6.67 -11.34
CA SER A 59 -5.63 -6.81 -10.27
C SER A 59 -5.05 -6.81 -8.85
N THR A 60 -3.76 -7.15 -8.71
CA THR A 60 -3.03 -7.13 -7.44
C THR A 60 -3.03 -5.75 -6.79
N PHE A 61 -2.69 -4.71 -7.55
CA PHE A 61 -2.53 -3.34 -7.02
C PHE A 61 -3.59 -2.37 -7.54
N PHE A 62 -4.29 -2.74 -8.61
CA PHE A 62 -5.26 -1.89 -9.26
C PHE A 62 -6.65 -2.53 -9.28
N ARG A 63 -7.64 -1.67 -9.46
CA ARG A 63 -9.01 -2.00 -9.81
C ARG A 63 -9.30 -1.42 -11.18
N ASN A 64 -9.94 -2.20 -12.05
CA ASN A 64 -10.50 -1.68 -13.28
C ASN A 64 -11.93 -1.21 -12.99
N VAL A 65 -12.19 0.08 -13.00
CA VAL A 65 -13.51 0.64 -12.69
C VAL A 65 -14.14 1.25 -13.93
N ASN A 66 -15.46 1.14 -14.03
CA ASN A 66 -16.23 1.90 -15.01
C ASN A 66 -16.77 3.18 -14.36
N ALA A 67 -16.24 4.33 -14.76
CA ALA A 67 -16.68 5.64 -14.27
C ALA A 67 -17.93 6.18 -15.00
N ARG A 68 -18.76 5.31 -15.60
CA ARG A 68 -20.01 5.72 -16.26
C ARG A 68 -21.14 5.71 -15.23
N HIS A 69 -21.58 6.92 -14.83
CA HIS A 69 -22.58 7.25 -13.80
C HIS A 69 -22.00 7.43 -12.38
N HIS A 70 -22.77 8.06 -11.49
CA HIS A 70 -22.39 8.44 -10.11
C HIS A 70 -21.98 7.26 -9.18
N ALA A 71 -21.91 6.03 -9.70
CA ALA A 71 -21.44 4.85 -8.99
C ALA A 71 -20.32 4.16 -9.80
N CYS A 72 -19.13 4.06 -9.21
CA CYS A 72 -18.02 3.26 -9.75
C CYS A 72 -18.25 1.79 -9.42
N TYR A 73 -18.31 0.93 -10.42
CA TYR A 73 -18.32 -0.53 -10.24
C TYR A 73 -17.06 -1.16 -10.84
N ASP A 74 -16.59 -2.22 -10.20
CA ASP A 74 -15.45 -3.00 -10.67
C ASP A 74 -15.82 -3.80 -11.92
N LEU A 75 -14.95 -3.70 -12.91
CA LEU A 75 -14.91 -4.54 -14.08
C LEU A 75 -13.99 -5.72 -13.75
N GLY A 76 -14.51 -6.94 -13.88
CA GLY A 76 -13.74 -8.15 -13.61
C GLY A 76 -12.54 -8.32 -14.56
N ASP A 77 -11.71 -9.29 -14.25
CA ASP A 77 -10.50 -9.62 -15.02
C ASP A 77 -10.82 -9.92 -16.50
N GLY A 78 -9.89 -9.55 -17.39
CA GLY A 78 -10.03 -9.76 -18.83
C GLY A 78 -10.98 -8.79 -19.54
N GLN A 79 -11.71 -7.93 -18.82
CA GLN A 79 -12.49 -6.86 -19.41
C GLN A 79 -11.57 -5.80 -20.06
N PRO A 80 -12.08 -5.02 -21.03
CA PRO A 80 -11.35 -3.89 -21.58
C PRO A 80 -10.88 -2.95 -20.48
N LEU A 81 -9.62 -2.54 -20.56
CA LEU A 81 -9.05 -1.56 -19.65
C LEU A 81 -9.81 -0.24 -19.77
N ARG A 82 -10.36 0.25 -18.66
CA ARG A 82 -11.06 1.54 -18.61
C ARG A 82 -10.33 2.52 -17.71
N THR A 83 -10.84 2.72 -16.51
CA THR A 83 -10.26 3.62 -15.51
C THR A 83 -9.62 2.77 -14.44
N LEU A 84 -8.35 3.03 -14.14
CA LEU A 84 -7.66 2.36 -13.06
C LEU A 84 -7.87 3.14 -11.76
N LYS A 85 -8.13 2.41 -10.68
CA LYS A 85 -8.04 2.92 -9.31
C LYS A 85 -7.01 2.11 -8.54
N ALA A 86 -6.11 2.79 -7.83
CA ALA A 86 -5.13 2.12 -6.98
C ALA A 86 -5.79 1.57 -5.71
N ARG A 87 -5.33 0.40 -5.26
CA ARG A 87 -5.62 -0.15 -3.94
C ARG A 87 -4.68 0.50 -2.93
N ALA A 88 -4.88 1.79 -2.69
CA ALA A 88 -4.00 2.62 -1.87
C ALA A 88 -4.78 3.42 -0.83
N ILE A 89 -4.22 3.54 0.37
CA ILE A 89 -4.67 4.44 1.42
C ILE A 89 -3.52 5.38 1.74
N LEU A 90 -3.75 6.67 1.61
CA LEU A 90 -2.73 7.70 1.74
C LEU A 90 -3.06 8.55 2.97
N ILE A 91 -2.13 8.61 3.90
CA ILE A 91 -2.32 9.22 5.21
C ILE A 91 -1.20 10.23 5.42
N ASP A 92 -1.55 11.49 5.65
CA ASP A 92 -0.57 12.51 6.01
C ASP A 92 -1.19 13.60 6.86
N MET A 93 -0.58 13.93 7.99
CA MET A 93 -1.10 14.99 8.87
C MET A 93 -0.68 16.39 8.40
N GLU A 94 -0.12 16.47 7.18
CA GLU A 94 0.18 17.69 6.44
C GLU A 94 -0.35 17.52 5.01
N GLU A 95 -1.14 18.48 4.53
CA GLU A 95 -1.81 18.33 3.22
C GLU A 95 -0.89 18.51 2.00
N GLY A 96 0.34 19.00 2.19
CA GLY A 96 1.22 19.44 1.10
C GLY A 96 1.45 18.35 0.04
N VAL A 97 1.94 17.18 0.46
CA VAL A 97 2.26 16.07 -0.45
C VAL A 97 1.01 15.45 -1.06
N LEU A 98 -0.06 15.27 -0.28
CA LEU A 98 -1.30 14.69 -0.81
C LEU A 98 -1.94 15.60 -1.87
N ASN A 99 -1.90 16.91 -1.67
CA ASN A 99 -2.38 17.89 -2.65
C ASN A 99 -1.53 17.88 -3.94
N GLU A 100 -0.22 17.68 -3.83
CA GLU A 100 0.66 17.51 -4.99
C GLU A 100 0.33 16.24 -5.77
N LEU A 101 0.21 15.09 -5.08
CA LEU A 101 -0.17 13.83 -5.70
C LEU A 101 -1.55 13.92 -6.39
N ARG A 102 -2.50 14.65 -5.79
CA ARG A 102 -3.84 14.86 -6.36
C ARG A 102 -3.82 15.75 -7.61
N ARG A 103 -2.95 16.76 -7.66
CA ARG A 103 -2.78 17.65 -8.82
C ARG A 103 -1.88 17.06 -9.91
N GLY A 104 -1.10 16.04 -9.56
CA GLY A 104 -0.18 15.35 -10.46
C GLY A 104 -0.88 14.58 -11.58
N SER A 105 -0.05 14.05 -12.49
CA SER A 105 -0.48 13.31 -13.70
C SER A 105 -1.31 12.07 -13.40
N PHE A 106 -1.16 11.47 -12.23
CA PHE A 106 -1.89 10.27 -11.80
C PHE A 106 -2.83 10.53 -10.60
N GLY A 107 -3.21 11.79 -10.32
CA GLY A 107 -4.11 12.09 -9.20
C GLY A 107 -5.48 11.41 -9.30
N SER A 108 -5.97 11.16 -10.52
CA SER A 108 -7.22 10.43 -10.76
C SER A 108 -7.13 8.92 -10.44
N LEU A 109 -5.93 8.40 -10.19
CA LEU A 109 -5.69 7.01 -9.79
C LEU A 109 -6.20 6.72 -8.37
N PHE A 110 -6.08 7.69 -7.47
CA PHE A 110 -6.47 7.51 -6.07
C PHE A 110 -7.96 7.82 -5.88
N ASP A 111 -8.58 7.14 -4.91
CA ASP A 111 -9.93 7.49 -4.46
C ASP A 111 -9.81 8.57 -3.39
N GLU A 112 -10.58 9.66 -3.52
CA GLU A 112 -10.55 10.75 -2.55
C GLU A 112 -10.96 10.30 -1.15
N ARG A 113 -11.77 9.23 -1.07
CA ARG A 113 -12.18 8.63 0.21
C ARG A 113 -11.05 7.89 0.92
N HIS A 114 -9.94 7.64 0.22
CA HIS A 114 -8.74 7.00 0.77
C HIS A 114 -7.59 7.98 1.02
N LEU A 115 -7.81 9.28 0.79
CA LEU A 115 -6.90 10.36 1.17
C LEU A 115 -7.32 10.88 2.56
N ILE A 116 -6.47 10.67 3.56
CA ILE A 116 -6.70 11.10 4.93
C ILE A 116 -5.65 12.14 5.29
N SER A 117 -6.09 13.38 5.52
CA SER A 117 -5.21 14.47 5.91
C SER A 117 -5.70 15.34 7.05
N ASP A 118 -4.74 16.05 7.62
CA ASP A 118 -4.93 17.11 8.61
C ASP A 118 -3.95 18.28 8.32
N VAL A 119 -4.09 19.38 9.05
CA VAL A 119 -3.33 20.63 8.83
C VAL A 119 -2.21 20.87 9.84
N SER A 120 -2.20 20.13 10.96
CA SER A 120 -1.39 20.47 12.12
C SER A 120 0.00 19.85 12.12
N GLY A 121 0.23 18.79 11.33
CA GLY A 121 1.50 18.04 11.29
C GLY A 121 1.84 17.38 12.63
N ALA A 122 2.71 16.37 12.63
CA ALA A 122 3.15 15.71 13.87
C ALA A 122 4.39 16.36 14.50
N GLY A 123 4.93 17.44 13.90
CA GLY A 123 6.05 18.20 14.45
C GLY A 123 7.29 17.36 14.76
N ASN A 124 7.55 16.32 13.97
CA ASN A 124 8.62 15.34 14.22
C ASN A 124 8.59 14.68 15.61
N ASN A 125 7.40 14.51 16.19
CA ASN A 125 7.20 13.89 17.49
C ASN A 125 6.40 12.58 17.34
N TRP A 126 7.06 11.45 17.57
CA TRP A 126 6.44 10.12 17.54
C TRP A 126 5.23 10.01 18.48
N ALA A 127 5.32 10.55 19.70
CA ALA A 127 4.25 10.44 20.68
C ALA A 127 3.00 11.21 20.24
N HIS A 128 3.16 12.33 19.54
CA HIS A 128 2.02 13.04 18.95
C HIS A 128 1.37 12.21 17.83
N GLY A 129 2.18 11.63 16.94
CA GLY A 129 1.68 10.75 15.89
C GLY A 129 0.94 9.52 16.44
N PHE A 130 1.50 8.86 17.46
CA PHE A 130 0.94 7.62 18.01
C PHE A 130 -0.20 7.86 19.00
N CYS A 131 0.00 8.73 19.99
CA CYS A 131 -0.95 8.88 21.12
C CYS A 131 -2.06 9.89 20.87
N VAL A 132 -1.89 10.81 19.90
CA VAL A 132 -2.89 11.85 19.58
C VAL A 132 -3.56 11.53 18.25
N TYR A 133 -2.81 11.60 17.15
CA TYR A 133 -3.38 11.40 15.81
C TYR A 133 -3.83 9.96 15.54
N GLY A 134 -3.15 8.96 16.10
CA GLY A 134 -3.57 7.57 16.01
C GLY A 134 -5.03 7.38 16.45
N PRO A 135 -5.35 7.61 17.74
CA PRO A 135 -6.72 7.55 18.23
C PRO A 135 -7.69 8.49 17.51
N GLU A 136 -7.29 9.73 17.23
CA GLU A 136 -8.16 10.73 16.59
C GLU A 136 -8.61 10.32 15.19
N HIS A 137 -7.72 9.73 14.39
CA HIS A 137 -8.02 9.34 13.01
C HIS A 137 -8.33 7.85 12.84
N ARG A 138 -8.35 7.06 13.92
CA ARG A 138 -8.59 5.60 13.91
C ARG A 138 -9.80 5.23 13.06
N ASP A 139 -10.96 5.84 13.33
CA ASP A 139 -12.23 5.51 12.66
C ASP A 139 -12.20 5.85 11.17
N ARG A 140 -11.53 6.94 10.78
CA ARG A 140 -11.38 7.33 9.37
C ARG A 140 -10.51 6.33 8.62
N ILE A 141 -9.43 5.88 9.24
CA ILE A 141 -8.52 4.88 8.63
C ILE A 141 -9.22 3.52 8.55
N ALA A 142 -9.91 3.10 9.60
CA ALA A 142 -10.69 1.86 9.63
C ALA A 142 -11.78 1.85 8.56
N GLU A 143 -12.55 2.94 8.38
CA GLU A 143 -13.57 3.04 7.33
C GLU A 143 -12.97 3.01 5.92
N SER A 144 -11.81 3.63 5.73
CA SER A 144 -11.06 3.59 4.45
C SER A 144 -10.57 2.18 4.11
N LEU A 145 -10.04 1.46 5.10
CA LEU A 145 -9.68 0.05 5.00
C LEU A 145 -10.90 -0.81 4.70
N ARG A 146 -12.01 -0.57 5.41
CA ARG A 146 -13.26 -1.32 5.25
C ARG A 146 -13.75 -1.26 3.81
N ARG A 147 -13.86 -0.06 3.25
CA ARG A 147 -14.25 0.17 1.84
C ARG A 147 -13.30 -0.50 0.85
N SER A 148 -12.01 -0.48 1.14
CA SER A 148 -10.99 -1.11 0.28
C SER A 148 -11.14 -2.64 0.26
N LEU A 149 -11.37 -3.24 1.43
CA LEU A 149 -11.51 -4.68 1.62
C LEU A 149 -12.85 -5.22 1.08
N GLU A 150 -13.93 -4.46 1.21
CA GLU A 150 -15.23 -4.82 0.63
C GLU A 150 -15.19 -4.96 -0.89
N ALA A 151 -14.29 -4.22 -1.54
CA ALA A 151 -14.06 -4.27 -2.99
C ALA A 151 -12.94 -5.23 -3.40
N ALA A 152 -12.49 -6.12 -2.51
CA ALA A 152 -11.51 -7.15 -2.81
C ALA A 152 -12.13 -8.53 -2.75
N GLU A 153 -11.70 -9.41 -3.64
CA GLU A 153 -12.15 -10.80 -3.71
C GLU A 153 -11.28 -11.74 -2.87
N SER A 154 -9.95 -11.55 -2.83
CA SER A 154 -9.00 -12.36 -2.07
C SER A 154 -7.81 -11.51 -1.57
N PRO A 155 -8.01 -10.73 -0.50
CA PRO A 155 -6.97 -9.88 0.06
C PRO A 155 -5.81 -10.71 0.60
N GLN A 156 -4.58 -10.33 0.25
CA GLN A 156 -3.36 -11.05 0.57
C GLN A 156 -2.53 -10.39 1.67
N GLY A 157 -2.77 -9.10 1.94
CA GLY A 157 -2.04 -8.35 2.95
C GLY A 157 -1.84 -6.89 2.64
N PHE A 158 -1.02 -6.26 3.47
CA PHE A 158 -0.73 -4.83 3.45
C PHE A 158 0.75 -4.58 3.13
N LEU A 159 1.01 -3.64 2.23
CA LEU A 159 2.32 -3.04 2.03
C LEU A 159 2.32 -1.63 2.62
N ILE A 160 3.05 -1.44 3.71
CA ILE A 160 3.08 -0.19 4.46
C ILE A 160 4.37 0.56 4.09
N LEU A 161 4.23 1.78 3.59
CA LEU A 161 5.31 2.68 3.21
C LEU A 161 5.35 3.85 4.19
N HIS A 162 6.41 3.93 5.00
CA HIS A 162 6.56 4.98 6.02
C HIS A 162 8.03 5.25 6.35
N SER A 163 8.31 6.33 7.07
CA SER A 163 9.65 6.62 7.61
C SER A 163 9.68 6.49 9.13
N LEU A 164 10.82 6.07 9.67
CA LEU A 164 11.02 5.90 11.10
C LEU A 164 11.55 7.17 11.78
N GLY A 165 11.97 8.18 11.01
CA GLY A 165 12.54 9.42 11.54
C GLY A 165 11.54 10.56 11.76
N GLY A 166 10.47 10.65 10.96
CA GLY A 166 9.47 11.75 11.04
C GLY A 166 8.45 11.53 12.17
N GLY A 167 7.53 12.47 12.41
CA GLY A 167 6.48 12.31 13.43
C GLY A 167 5.30 11.45 12.96
N THR A 168 4.74 11.78 11.79
CA THR A 168 3.59 11.09 11.21
C THR A 168 3.97 9.70 10.73
N GLY A 169 5.02 9.60 9.89
CA GLY A 169 5.48 8.31 9.37
C GLY A 169 5.82 7.31 10.46
N SER A 170 6.44 7.76 11.55
CA SER A 170 6.92 6.88 12.61
C SER A 170 5.82 6.58 13.64
N GLY A 171 5.22 7.62 14.23
CA GLY A 171 4.22 7.52 15.29
C GLY A 171 2.88 7.00 14.78
N LEU A 172 2.27 7.72 13.83
CA LEU A 172 1.01 7.28 13.23
C LEU A 172 1.20 5.99 12.43
N GLY A 173 2.35 5.81 11.77
CA GLY A 173 2.67 4.54 11.11
C GLY A 173 2.70 3.35 12.07
N SER A 174 3.34 3.51 13.23
CA SER A 174 3.35 2.48 14.28
C SER A 174 1.95 2.14 14.79
N PHE A 175 1.10 3.17 14.98
CA PHE A 175 -0.29 2.99 15.37
C PHE A 175 -1.10 2.22 14.31
N VAL A 176 -0.94 2.59 13.04
CA VAL A 176 -1.64 1.91 11.93
C VAL A 176 -1.22 0.45 11.81
N VAL A 177 0.06 0.12 11.96
CA VAL A 177 0.53 -1.28 11.93
C VAL A 177 -0.11 -2.10 13.07
N GLN A 178 -0.19 -1.52 14.27
CA GLN A 178 -0.84 -2.15 15.41
C GLN A 178 -2.34 -2.35 15.16
N MET A 179 -3.05 -1.31 14.73
CA MET A 179 -4.48 -1.36 14.42
C MET A 179 -4.80 -2.39 13.33
N LEU A 180 -3.95 -2.53 12.30
CA LEU A 180 -4.12 -3.54 11.25
C LEU A 180 -3.99 -4.96 11.80
N GLU A 181 -3.12 -5.21 12.78
CA GLU A 181 -3.05 -6.50 13.45
C GLU A 181 -4.29 -6.76 14.30
N GLU A 182 -4.78 -5.75 15.02
CA GLU A 182 -5.99 -5.85 15.85
C GLU A 182 -7.24 -6.14 15.01
N GLU A 183 -7.43 -5.44 13.90
CA GLU A 183 -8.62 -5.58 13.06
C GLU A 183 -8.53 -6.75 12.08
N LEU A 184 -7.33 -7.06 11.57
CA LEU A 184 -7.10 -8.03 10.49
C LEU A 184 -5.86 -8.90 10.77
N PRO A 185 -5.87 -9.70 11.86
CA PRO A 185 -4.69 -10.43 12.34
C PRO A 185 -4.10 -11.38 11.29
N ASP A 186 -4.96 -12.03 10.50
CA ASP A 186 -4.57 -13.03 9.50
C ASP A 186 -3.89 -12.44 8.25
N LEU A 187 -4.06 -11.14 8.00
CA LEU A 187 -3.49 -10.49 6.83
C LEU A 187 -2.08 -9.97 7.13
N PRO A 188 -1.03 -10.44 6.44
CA PRO A 188 0.34 -10.03 6.72
C PRO A 188 0.57 -8.54 6.46
N ARG A 189 1.42 -7.94 7.30
CA ARG A 189 1.77 -6.51 7.29
C ARG A 189 3.25 -6.36 6.93
N PHE A 190 3.53 -6.02 5.68
CA PHE A 190 4.88 -5.81 5.15
C PHE A 190 5.25 -4.34 5.25
N CYS A 191 6.21 -3.99 6.10
CA CYS A 191 6.58 -2.60 6.36
C CYS A 191 7.88 -2.23 5.63
N CYS A 192 7.77 -1.51 4.52
CA CYS A 192 8.90 -0.83 3.89
C CYS A 192 9.21 0.45 4.69
N SER A 193 10.26 0.38 5.50
CA SER A 193 10.54 1.37 6.54
C SER A 193 11.81 2.14 6.22
N VAL A 194 11.69 3.43 5.93
CA VAL A 194 12.85 4.29 5.71
C VAL A 194 13.51 4.61 7.05
N VAL A 195 14.72 4.12 7.22
CA VAL A 195 15.52 4.29 8.44
C VAL A 195 16.29 5.61 8.32
N PRO A 196 16.20 6.52 9.33
CA PRO A 196 16.94 7.78 9.33
C PRO A 196 18.45 7.56 9.26
N SER A 197 19.17 8.57 8.78
CA SER A 197 20.64 8.52 8.69
C SER A 197 21.27 8.97 10.01
N PRO A 198 22.10 8.13 10.66
CA PRO A 198 22.93 8.59 11.78
C PRO A 198 24.25 9.25 11.35
N LEU A 199 24.66 9.14 10.07
CA LEU A 199 25.98 9.56 9.58
C LEU A 199 25.97 10.88 8.81
N GLN A 200 24.88 11.18 8.13
CA GLN A 200 24.59 12.47 7.54
C GLN A 200 23.63 13.16 8.51
N ALA A 201 23.87 14.42 8.84
CA ALA A 201 23.02 15.14 9.79
C ALA A 201 21.57 15.10 9.29
N ASP A 202 20.75 14.24 9.89
CA ASP A 202 19.31 14.28 9.68
C ASP A 202 18.83 15.62 10.25
N ASP A 203 18.07 16.40 9.48
CA ASP A 203 17.57 17.72 9.90
C ASP A 203 16.63 17.61 11.13
N VAL A 204 16.28 16.39 11.52
CA VAL A 204 15.37 16.05 12.61
C VAL A 204 16.12 15.48 13.80
N VAL A 205 16.41 16.34 14.80
CA VAL A 205 17.10 15.96 16.04
C VAL A 205 16.38 14.87 16.85
N THR A 206 15.06 14.72 16.66
CA THR A 206 14.24 13.70 17.33
C THR A 206 14.20 12.35 16.61
N ALA A 207 14.78 12.24 15.40
CA ALA A 207 14.70 11.04 14.58
C ALA A 207 15.22 9.76 15.28
N PRO A 208 16.30 9.78 16.09
CA PRO A 208 16.73 8.59 16.83
C PRO A 208 15.69 8.08 17.83
N TYR A 209 14.96 8.99 18.50
CA TYR A 209 13.90 8.63 19.44
C TYR A 209 12.69 8.05 18.70
N ASN A 210 12.27 8.72 17.62
CA ASN A 210 11.17 8.27 16.76
C ASN A 210 11.44 6.87 16.19
N ASN A 211 12.68 6.63 15.75
CA ASN A 211 13.10 5.35 15.21
C ASN A 211 13.06 4.24 16.25
N LEU A 212 13.62 4.47 17.45
CA LEU A 212 13.62 3.49 18.52
C LEU A 212 12.20 3.07 18.94
N LEU A 213 11.31 4.05 19.12
CA LEU A 213 9.92 3.79 19.50
C LEU A 213 9.18 3.03 18.39
N SER A 214 9.39 3.40 17.13
CA SER A 214 8.76 2.71 16.00
C SER A 214 9.24 1.27 15.84
N LEU A 215 10.53 1.02 16.03
CA LEU A 215 11.09 -0.34 15.97
C LEU A 215 10.47 -1.27 17.03
N LEU A 216 10.10 -0.75 18.20
CA LEU A 216 9.41 -1.53 19.23
C LEU A 216 8.04 -2.03 18.74
N HIS A 217 7.27 -1.16 18.07
CA HIS A 217 5.97 -1.52 17.52
C HIS A 217 6.10 -2.41 16.28
N LEU A 218 7.02 -2.12 15.38
CA LEU A 218 7.27 -2.96 14.21
C LEU A 218 7.69 -4.38 14.61
N ARG A 219 8.53 -4.53 15.63
CA ARG A 219 8.91 -5.85 16.16
C ARG A 219 7.71 -6.68 16.63
N ARG A 220 6.69 -6.02 17.18
CA ARG A 220 5.51 -6.68 17.76
C ARG A 220 4.45 -6.99 16.72
N HIS A 221 4.17 -6.04 15.83
CA HIS A 221 2.95 -6.03 15.03
C HIS A 221 3.21 -6.27 13.53
N ALA A 222 4.42 -6.00 13.03
CA ALA A 222 4.74 -6.22 11.62
C ALA A 222 5.06 -7.69 11.34
N SER A 223 4.56 -8.22 10.23
CA SER A 223 4.89 -9.59 9.79
C SER A 223 6.29 -9.64 9.17
N CYS A 224 6.70 -8.56 8.50
CA CYS A 224 8.02 -8.43 7.89
C CYS A 224 8.38 -6.95 7.77
N VAL A 225 9.64 -6.61 8.04
CA VAL A 225 10.17 -5.26 7.89
C VAL A 225 11.24 -5.28 6.80
N LEU A 226 11.10 -4.39 5.83
CA LEU A 226 12.06 -4.14 4.76
C LEU A 226 12.72 -2.78 5.04
N PRO A 227 13.86 -2.75 5.77
CA PRO A 227 14.52 -1.50 6.11
C PRO A 227 15.19 -0.89 4.88
N VAL A 228 14.92 0.39 4.61
CA VAL A 228 15.55 1.17 3.56
C VAL A 228 16.41 2.24 4.22
N SER A 229 17.73 2.10 4.13
CA SER A 229 18.67 3.06 4.72
C SER A 229 18.97 4.21 3.75
N ASN A 230 18.67 5.44 4.16
CA ASN A 230 19.03 6.63 3.38
C ASN A 230 20.54 6.73 3.14
N ASP A 231 21.36 6.38 4.14
CA ASP A 231 22.83 6.32 3.97
C ASP A 231 23.27 5.38 2.86
N ALA A 232 22.66 4.21 2.79
CA ALA A 232 22.97 3.24 1.75
C ALA A 232 22.57 3.79 0.38
N LEU A 233 21.41 4.43 0.27
CA LEU A 233 20.93 5.04 -0.98
C LEU A 233 21.85 6.17 -1.45
N VAL A 234 22.25 7.08 -0.55
CA VAL A 234 23.16 8.18 -0.88
C VAL A 234 24.53 7.66 -1.30
N LYS A 235 25.10 6.69 -0.57
CA LYS A 235 26.37 6.06 -0.96
C LYS A 235 26.30 5.38 -2.33
N MET A 236 25.17 4.76 -2.67
CA MET A 236 24.99 4.16 -3.99
C MET A 236 24.94 5.22 -5.10
N TYR A 237 24.23 6.32 -4.85
CA TYR A 237 24.15 7.45 -5.77
C TYR A 237 25.52 8.09 -6.00
N GLU A 238 26.25 8.39 -4.92
CA GLU A 238 27.61 8.95 -4.96
C GLU A 238 28.61 8.01 -5.68
N ALA A 239 28.44 6.70 -5.54
CA ALA A 239 29.24 5.71 -6.23
C ALA A 239 28.93 5.57 -7.74
N GLY A 240 28.06 6.43 -8.30
CA GLY A 240 27.65 6.39 -9.71
C GLY A 240 26.88 5.12 -10.07
N ARG A 241 26.40 4.36 -9.08
CA ARG A 241 25.50 3.24 -9.33
C ARG A 241 24.13 3.84 -9.63
N PRO A 242 23.44 3.40 -10.70
CA PRO A 242 22.11 3.89 -10.97
C PRO A 242 21.27 3.71 -9.70
N PRO A 243 20.55 4.75 -9.24
CA PRO A 243 19.71 4.61 -8.08
C PRO A 243 18.77 3.44 -8.36
N LEU A 244 18.72 2.47 -7.43
CA LEU A 244 17.90 1.27 -7.56
C LEU A 244 16.50 1.65 -8.04
N PHE A 245 15.98 2.79 -7.59
CA PHE A 245 14.68 3.36 -7.91
C PHE A 245 14.17 3.21 -9.35
N ARG A 246 15.02 3.36 -10.39
CA ARG A 246 14.52 3.41 -11.78
C ARG A 246 14.47 2.08 -12.54
N SER A 247 15.21 1.06 -12.10
CA SER A 247 15.25 -0.24 -12.80
C SER A 247 15.47 -1.44 -11.89
N SER A 248 15.69 -1.20 -10.59
CA SER A 248 16.12 -2.22 -9.65
C SER A 248 15.44 -2.18 -8.30
N PHE A 249 14.69 -1.14 -7.94
CA PHE A 249 13.88 -1.10 -6.73
C PHE A 249 12.60 -1.84 -6.98
N LEU A 250 11.96 -1.67 -8.14
CA LEU A 250 10.90 -2.55 -8.61
C LEU A 250 11.43 -3.87 -9.16
N PHE A 251 12.65 -4.00 -9.70
CA PHE A 251 13.18 -5.36 -9.95
C PHE A 251 13.53 -6.07 -8.64
N PHE A 252 14.02 -5.38 -7.60
CA PHE A 252 14.25 -5.98 -6.28
C PHE A 252 12.92 -6.18 -5.55
N PHE A 253 11.94 -5.28 -5.64
CA PHE A 253 10.60 -5.50 -5.09
C PHE A 253 9.81 -6.52 -5.89
N SER A 254 9.96 -6.62 -7.21
CA SER A 254 9.30 -7.59 -8.09
C SER A 254 10.02 -8.93 -8.11
N LEU A 255 11.35 -8.99 -7.97
CA LEU A 255 12.10 -10.23 -7.75
C LEU A 255 11.96 -10.70 -6.30
N PHE A 256 11.91 -9.79 -5.32
CA PHE A 256 11.59 -10.12 -3.93
C PHE A 256 10.11 -10.48 -3.84
N PHE A 257 9.14 -9.73 -4.36
CA PHE A 257 7.73 -10.18 -4.44
C PHE A 257 7.56 -11.39 -5.36
N ALA A 258 8.35 -11.64 -6.39
CA ALA A 258 8.20 -12.86 -7.20
C ALA A 258 8.80 -14.05 -6.48
N LEU A 259 10.01 -13.95 -5.93
CA LEU A 259 10.61 -15.00 -5.09
C LEU A 259 9.82 -15.21 -3.80
N PHE A 260 9.26 -14.15 -3.22
CA PHE A 260 8.49 -14.16 -1.98
C PHE A 260 7.03 -14.50 -2.26
N VAL A 261 6.32 -14.00 -3.27
CA VAL A 261 4.99 -14.56 -3.65
C VAL A 261 5.12 -16.00 -4.13
N PHE A 262 6.23 -16.44 -4.72
CA PHE A 262 6.43 -17.86 -5.06
C PHE A 262 6.75 -18.69 -3.80
N ALA A 263 7.71 -18.28 -2.97
CA ALA A 263 8.04 -18.95 -1.69
C ALA A 263 6.94 -18.83 -0.63
N PHE A 264 6.16 -17.76 -0.67
CA PHE A 264 5.06 -17.43 0.23
C PHE A 264 3.72 -17.90 -0.36
N SER A 265 3.59 -18.17 -1.66
CA SER A 265 2.52 -19.05 -2.15
C SER A 265 2.75 -20.49 -1.68
N ALA A 266 4.00 -20.91 -1.47
CA ALA A 266 4.32 -22.17 -0.82
C ALA A 266 4.12 -22.12 0.71
N PHE A 267 4.37 -20.97 1.35
CA PHE A 267 4.10 -20.73 2.77
C PHE A 267 2.59 -20.56 3.08
N LEU A 268 1.84 -19.80 2.26
CA LEU A 268 0.38 -19.65 2.28
C LEU A 268 -0.35 -20.88 1.72
N ALA A 269 0.28 -21.71 0.88
CA ALA A 269 -0.25 -23.05 0.62
C ALA A 269 -0.17 -23.94 1.88
N GLY A 270 0.71 -23.62 2.82
CA GLY A 270 0.77 -24.22 4.15
C GLY A 270 -0.14 -23.54 5.19
N ILE A 271 -0.29 -22.21 5.10
CA ILE A 271 -1.26 -21.42 5.87
C ILE A 271 -2.51 -21.26 5.00
N SER A 272 -3.33 -22.30 4.94
CA SER A 272 -4.65 -22.24 4.32
C SER A 272 -5.47 -21.12 4.96
N THR A 273 -5.42 -19.92 4.41
CA THR A 273 -6.57 -19.02 4.46
C THR A 273 -7.57 -19.65 3.51
N ASN A 274 -8.43 -20.52 4.04
CA ASN A 274 -9.55 -21.07 3.26
C ASN A 274 -10.26 -19.88 2.62
N ASP A 275 -10.28 -19.78 1.28
CA ASP A 275 -10.96 -18.70 0.57
C ASP A 275 -12.45 -18.60 0.97
N ASP A 276 -13.03 -19.70 1.45
CA ASP A 276 -14.37 -19.77 2.05
C ASP A 276 -14.49 -18.95 3.34
N ASP A 277 -13.45 -18.93 4.18
CA ASP A 277 -13.40 -18.22 5.46
C ASP A 277 -13.41 -16.69 5.26
N TRP A 278 -12.70 -16.17 4.25
CA TRP A 278 -12.79 -14.73 3.94
C TRP A 278 -14.14 -14.35 3.32
N ARG A 279 -14.77 -15.21 2.51
CA ARG A 279 -16.12 -14.92 1.97
C ARG A 279 -17.16 -14.84 3.08
N GLU A 280 -17.06 -15.71 4.08
CA GLU A 280 -17.94 -15.70 5.25
C GLU A 280 -17.66 -14.48 6.14
N ARG A 281 -16.38 -14.18 6.43
CA ARG A 281 -15.98 -12.98 7.19
C ARG A 281 -16.31 -11.67 6.49
N ARG A 282 -16.24 -11.61 5.16
CA ARG A 282 -16.67 -10.44 4.37
C ARG A 282 -18.12 -10.09 4.66
N HIS A 283 -19.00 -11.09 4.78
CA HIS A 283 -20.41 -10.85 5.07
C HIS A 283 -20.61 -10.30 6.50
N ASP A 284 -19.84 -10.78 7.48
CA ASP A 284 -19.85 -10.25 8.85
C ASP A 284 -19.29 -8.82 8.93
N PHE A 285 -18.25 -8.53 8.14
CA PHE A 285 -17.63 -7.22 8.03
C PHE A 285 -18.51 -6.19 7.30
N GLN A 286 -19.24 -6.62 6.26
CA GLN A 286 -20.23 -5.80 5.54
C GLN A 286 -21.50 -5.54 6.36
N SER A 287 -21.87 -6.45 7.27
CA SER A 287 -23.08 -6.34 8.09
C SER A 287 -22.88 -5.67 9.45
N GLY A 288 -21.67 -5.22 9.77
CA GLY A 288 -21.33 -4.56 11.04
C GLY A 288 -21.38 -5.49 12.26
N ARG A 289 -21.39 -6.82 12.07
CA ARG A 289 -21.51 -7.81 13.15
C ARG A 289 -20.19 -8.18 13.83
N ALA A 290 -19.06 -7.66 13.34
CA ALA A 290 -17.75 -7.89 13.95
C ALA A 290 -17.70 -7.43 15.42
N GLU A 291 -18.40 -6.34 15.77
CA GLU A 291 -18.48 -5.85 17.16
C GLU A 291 -19.27 -6.76 18.11
N THR A 292 -20.08 -7.70 17.59
CA THR A 292 -20.98 -8.50 18.44
C THR A 292 -20.31 -9.78 18.98
N ARG A 293 -19.29 -10.32 18.30
CA ARG A 293 -18.64 -11.56 18.73
C ARG A 293 -17.62 -11.37 19.86
N GLU A 294 -17.00 -10.19 19.99
CA GLU A 294 -16.09 -9.92 21.13
C GLU A 294 -16.84 -9.85 22.48
N LYS A 295 -18.13 -9.48 22.48
CA LYS A 295 -18.91 -9.42 23.73
C LYS A 295 -19.37 -10.79 24.23
N GLU A 296 -19.42 -11.81 23.38
CA GLU A 296 -19.81 -13.16 23.79
C GLU A 296 -18.62 -14.03 24.21
N MET A 297 -17.39 -13.72 23.79
CA MET A 297 -16.20 -14.49 24.16
C MET A 297 -15.56 -14.05 25.49
N CYS A 298 -15.96 -12.91 26.05
CA CYS A 298 -15.50 -12.41 27.36
C CYS A 298 -16.36 -12.89 28.55
N ILE A 299 -17.29 -13.82 28.33
CA ILE A 299 -18.02 -14.53 29.40
C ILE A 299 -17.81 -16.03 29.22
N ARG A 300 -16.61 -16.51 29.53
CA ARG A 300 -16.33 -17.89 29.97
C ARG A 300 -14.95 -18.02 30.58
#